data_AF-A0A5E4GKU3-F1
#
_entry.id   AF-A0A5E4GKU3-F1
#
_cell.length_a   1.000
_cell.length_b   1.000
_cell.length_c   1.000
_cell.angle_alpha   90.00
_cell.angle_beta   90.00
_cell.angle_gamma   90.00
#
_symmetry.space_group_name_H-M   'P 1'
#
loop_
_entity.id
_entity.type
_entity.pdbx_description
1 polymer ?
#
loop_
_entity_poly.entity_id
_entity_poly.type
_entity_poly.pdbx_seq_one_letter_code
_entity_poly.pdbx_strand_id
1 'polypeptide(L)' 'FRIPVLRCDWVDNTSGLVVDELGFTLVDLSKIGHRNDQFVMASQVKQVFYVDDPMHRGWSVVLSMPNREYNDVIGDDVL' A
#
# COMPACT_ATOMS: atom_id res chain seq x y z
N PHE A 1 -21.22 -14.15 -12.98
CA PHE A 1 -20.02 -14.06 -12.12
C PHE A 1 -19.33 -12.73 -12.41
N ARG A 2 -18.78 -12.03 -11.40
CA ARG A 2 -18.08 -10.73 -11.55
C ARG A 2 -16.79 -10.78 -10.75
N ILE A 3 -15.69 -10.30 -11.33
CA ILE A 3 -14.39 -10.21 -10.68
C ILE A 3 -14.08 -8.72 -10.43
N PRO A 4 -13.85 -8.30 -9.17
CA PRO A 4 -13.45 -6.92 -8.90
C PRO A 4 -12.00 -6.70 -9.36
N VAL A 5 -11.81 -5.67 -10.18
CA VAL A 5 -10.49 -5.21 -10.62
C VAL A 5 -10.33 -3.74 -10.24
N LEU A 6 -9.11 -3.36 -9.87
CA LEU A 6 -8.74 -1.98 -9.56
C LEU A 6 -7.91 -1.45 -10.71
N ARG A 7 -8.18 -0.20 -11.11
CA ARG A 7 -7.26 0.53 -11.98
C ARG A 7 -6.20 1.21 -11.11
N CYS A 8 -4.94 0.95 -11.37
CA CYS A 8 -3.82 1.42 -10.56
C CYS A 8 -2.85 2.26 -11.40
N ASP A 9 -2.27 3.27 -10.77
CA ASP A 9 -1.06 3.92 -11.23
C ASP A 9 0.11 3.26 -10.49
N TRP A 10 0.92 2.47 -11.20
CA TRP A 10 2.04 1.78 -10.60
C TRP A 10 3.22 2.71 -10.43
N VAL A 11 3.92 2.58 -9.31
CA VAL A 11 5.22 3.21 -9.14
C VAL A 11 6.26 2.45 -9.97
N ASP A 12 7.20 3.17 -10.55
CA ASP A 12 8.35 2.59 -11.22
C ASP A 12 9.26 1.90 -10.20
N ASN A 13 9.43 0.59 -10.34
CA ASN A 13 10.25 -0.20 -9.42
C ASN A 13 11.75 0.10 -9.51
N THR A 14 12.19 0.83 -10.54
CA THR A 14 13.61 1.15 -10.73
C THR A 14 14.01 2.43 -10.02
N SER A 15 13.19 3.47 -10.11
CA SER A 15 13.51 4.82 -9.59
C SER A 15 12.55 5.33 -8.51
N GLY A 16 11.39 4.70 -8.35
CA GLY A 16 10.35 5.11 -7.41
C GLY A 16 10.29 4.29 -6.13
N LEU A 17 11.17 3.30 -5.95
CA LEU A 17 11.23 2.45 -4.77
C LEU A 17 12.67 2.30 -4.28
N VAL A 18 12.85 2.39 -2.97
CA VAL A 18 14.10 2.05 -2.29
C VAL A 18 13.79 1.43 -0.93
N VAL A 19 14.65 0.54 -0.46
CA VAL A 19 14.62 0.05 0.92
C VAL A 19 15.80 0.68 1.65
N ASP A 20 15.54 1.38 2.74
CA ASP A 20 16.59 2.07 3.49
C ASP A 20 17.39 1.10 4.38
N GLU A 21 18.40 1.64 5.09
CA GLU A 21 19.28 0.88 5.98
C GLU A 21 18.55 0.28 7.19
N LEU A 22 17.37 0.83 7.55
CA LEU A 22 16.53 0.35 8.64
C LEU A 22 15.50 -0.69 8.16
N GLY A 23 15.45 -0.96 6.85
CA GLY A 23 14.53 -1.92 6.23
C GLY A 23 13.15 -1.33 5.90
N PHE A 24 12.97 -0.01 5.98
CA PHE A 24 11.74 0.63 5.53
C PHE A 24 11.72 0.74 4.01
N THR A 25 10.59 0.38 3.42
CA THR A 25 10.32 0.68 2.01
C THR A 25 9.91 2.14 1.89
N LEU A 26 10.67 2.90 1.11
CA LEU A 26 10.36 4.26 0.71
C LEU A 26 9.85 4.25 -0.73
N VAL A 27 8.85 5.09 -1.00
CA VAL A 27 8.23 5.23 -2.31
C VAL A 27 8.15 6.69 -2.73
N ASP A 28 8.49 6.97 -3.99
CA ASP A 28 8.23 8.26 -4.65
C ASP A 28 7.00 8.09 -5.56
N LEU A 29 5.85 8.56 -5.08
CA LEU A 29 4.56 8.44 -5.78
C LEU A 29 4.49 9.28 -7.06
N SER A 30 5.46 10.17 -7.33
CA SER A 30 5.54 10.91 -8.59
C SER A 30 6.11 10.08 -9.75
N LYS A 31 6.82 8.99 -9.44
CA LYS A 31 7.49 8.12 -10.42
C LYS A 31 6.55 7.04 -10.92
N ILE A 32 5.62 7.41 -11.80
CA ILE A 32 4.66 6.45 -12.36
C ILE A 32 5.29 5.61 -13.49
N GLY A 33 5.31 4.29 -13.29
CA GLY A 33 5.75 3.26 -14.23
C GLY A 33 4.58 2.41 -14.76
N HIS A 34 4.92 1.31 -15.46
CA HIS A 34 3.98 0.26 -15.91
C HIS A 34 2.66 0.76 -16.54
N ARG A 35 2.70 1.85 -17.32
CA ARG A 35 1.49 2.50 -17.88
C ARG A 35 0.61 1.62 -18.77
N ASN A 36 1.16 0.53 -19.30
CA ASN A 36 0.44 -0.42 -20.16
C ASN A 36 -0.20 -1.57 -19.38
N ASP A 37 0.06 -1.68 -18.08
CA ASP A 37 -0.46 -2.76 -17.21
C ASP A 37 -1.19 -2.11 -16.03
N GLN A 38 -2.41 -1.61 -16.23
CA GLN A 38 -3.06 -0.74 -15.23
C GLN A 38 -4.09 -1.46 -14.35
N PHE A 39 -4.28 -2.77 -14.49
CA PHE A 39 -5.36 -3.48 -13.82
C PHE A 39 -4.85 -4.61 -12.95
N VAL A 40 -5.35 -4.67 -11.72
CA VAL A 40 -5.03 -5.76 -10.78
C VAL A 40 -6.30 -6.28 -10.12
N MET A 41 -6.34 -7.58 -9.82
CA MET A 41 -7.45 -8.14 -9.05
C MET A 41 -7.37 -7.64 -7.62
N ALA A 42 -8.52 -7.27 -7.05
CA ALA A 42 -8.56 -6.79 -5.66
C ALA A 42 -8.02 -7.83 -4.67
N SER A 43 -8.11 -9.12 -4.99
CA SER A 43 -7.57 -10.23 -4.18
C SER A 43 -6.05 -10.37 -4.22
N GLN A 44 -5.36 -9.71 -5.15
CA GLN A 44 -3.90 -9.79 -5.31
C GLN A 44 -3.16 -8.62 -4.64
N VAL A 45 -3.88 -7.64 -4.10
CA VAL A 45 -3.30 -6.46 -3.48
C VAL A 45 -3.55 -6.44 -1.98
N LYS A 46 -2.69 -5.74 -1.25
CA LYS A 46 -2.87 -5.42 0.17
C LYS A 46 -2.98 -3.92 0.34
N GLN A 47 -3.83 -3.49 1.26
CA GLN A 47 -3.90 -2.08 1.64
C GLN A 47 -2.65 -1.70 2.44
N VAL A 48 -2.08 -0.55 2.10
CA VAL A 48 -0.94 0.06 2.81
C VAL A 48 -1.25 1.54 3.07
N PHE A 49 -0.47 2.14 3.96
CA PHE A 49 -0.49 3.58 4.22
C PHE A 49 0.85 4.19 3.81
N TYR A 50 0.82 5.48 3.48
CA TYR A 50 2.01 6.26 3.16
C TYR A 50 2.14 7.37 4.20
N VAL A 51 3.34 7.55 4.74
CA VAL A 51 3.68 8.66 5.64
C VAL A 51 4.88 9.38 5.05
N ASP A 52 4.83 10.70 4.95
CA ASP A 52 5.93 11.49 4.42
C ASP A 52 7.23 11.21 5.19
N ASP A 53 8.31 10.97 4.46
CA ASP A 53 9.63 10.84 5.07
C ASP A 53 10.12 12.25 5.49
N PRO A 54 10.35 12.48 6.80
CA PRO A 54 10.81 13.78 7.29
C PRO A 54 12.24 14.13 6.83
N MET A 55 13.04 13.12 6.45
CA MET A 55 14.42 13.30 5.99
C MET A 55 14.50 13.52 4.48
N HIS A 56 13.60 12.90 3.70
CA HIS A 56 13.63 12.92 2.23
C HIS A 56 12.32 13.42 1.64
N ARG A 57 12.24 14.73 1.40
CA ARG A 57 11.08 15.35 0.77
C ARG A 57 10.76 14.69 -0.58
N GLY A 58 9.49 14.31 -0.77
CA GLY A 58 9.00 13.64 -1.98
C GLY A 58 8.98 12.12 -1.88
N TRP A 59 9.56 11.56 -0.83
CA TRP A 59 9.46 10.14 -0.49
C TRP A 59 8.46 9.93 0.65
N SER A 60 7.81 8.77 0.64
CA SER A 60 6.94 8.32 1.71
C SER A 60 7.34 6.92 2.18
N VAL A 61 7.30 6.71 3.48
CA VAL A 61 7.44 5.38 4.11
C VAL A 61 6.15 4.59 3.88
N VAL A 62 6.29 3.35 3.39
CA VAL A 62 5.17 2.42 3.23
C VAL A 62 4.93 1.68 4.53
N LEU A 63 3.73 1.81 5.08
CA LEU A 63 3.30 1.09 6.28
C LEU A 63 2.30 0.00 5.92
N SER A 64 2.69 -1.26 6.16
CA SER A 64 1.76 -2.39 6.13
C SER A 64 1.06 -2.51 7.47
N MET A 65 -0.26 -2.45 7.48
CA MET A 65 -1.01 -2.84 8.66
C MET A 65 -1.11 -4.37 8.71
N PRO A 66 -0.99 -4.99 9.90
CA PRO A 66 -1.45 -6.36 10.06
C PRO A 66 -2.91 -6.43 9.59
N ASN A 67 -3.30 -7.56 9.01
CA ASN A 67 -4.70 -7.78 8.66
C ASN A 67 -5.54 -7.48 9.91
N ARG A 68 -6.49 -6.54 9.81
CA ARG A 68 -7.53 -6.42 10.83
C ARG A 68 -8.31 -7.73 10.79
N GLU A 69 -7.96 -8.67 11.64
CA GLU A 69 -8.94 -9.63 12.12
C GLU A 69 -9.98 -8.78 12.86
N TYR A 70 -11.07 -8.45 12.17
CA TYR A 70 -12.28 -8.03 12.84
C TYR A 70 -12.74 -9.24 13.64
N ASN A 71 -12.20 -9.39 14.86
CA ASN A 71 -12.93 -10.10 15.88
C ASN A 71 -14.14 -9.20 16.16
N ASP A 72 -15.27 -9.55 15.56
CA ASP A 72 -16.57 -9.00 15.91
C ASP A 72 -16.83 -9.36 17.38
N VAL A 73 -16.27 -8.59 18.31
CA VAL A 73 -16.69 -8.61 19.72
C VAL A 73 -17.98 -7.79 19.78
N ILE A 74 -19.05 -8.37 19.25
CA ILE A 74 -20.42 -7.99 19.60
C ILE A 74 -21.01 -9.18 20.37
N GLY A 75 -21.28 -8.93 21.65
CA GLY A 75 -21.81 -9.88 22.64
C GLY A 75 -20.70 -10.31 23.60
N ASP A 76 -20.64 -9.92 24.87
CA ASP A 76 -21.73 -9.70 25.81
C ASP A 76 -21.15 -8.88 26.98
N ASP A 77 -21.73 -7.72 27.27
CA ASP A 77 -21.71 -7.11 28.61
C ASP A 77 -22.75 -5.98 28.61
N VAL A 78 -24.00 -6.41 28.73
CA VAL A 78 -25.01 -5.63 29.45
C VAL A 78 -24.56 -5.57 30.90
N LEU A 79 -24.07 -4.41 31.35
CA LEU A 79 -24.31 -3.84 32.69
C LEU A 79 -24.28 -2.31 32.62
#